data_AF-A0A7W0QP29-F1
#
_entry.id   AF-A0A7W0QP29-F1
#
_cell.length_a   1.000
_cell.length_b   1.000
_cell.length_c   1.000
_cell.angle_alpha   90.00
_cell.angle_beta   90.00
_cell.angle_gamma   90.00
#
_symmetry.space_group_name_H-M   'P 1'
#
loop_
_entity.id
_entity.type
_entity.pdbx_description
1 polymer ?
#
loop_
_entity_poly.entity_id
_entity_poly.type
_entity_poly.pdbx_seq_one_letter_code
_entity_poly.pdbx_strand_id
1 'polypeptide(L)'
;MKRLLYLLLLIVIAAPVVARGQGLAVVAKKEEERRKAVRQAGKVYTNGDLKADITKTPPQGPAATAVPPAPSTEVPSVNLPGGKVEDEPEKKDQAYWSTRLNATRAALERSRIFADALQSRLNALTADIVSRDDPAQRSQLELERQRAVAELDRVKREMAEQTKAIGDIEEEARKAGVPPGWLRAG
;
A
#
# COMPACT_ATOMS: atom_id res chain seq x y z
N MET A 1 -16.05 13.12 -64.37
CA MET A 1 -16.96 13.46 -63.26
C MET A 1 -16.65 12.74 -61.95
N LYS A 2 -16.24 11.46 -61.96
CA LYS A 2 -15.82 10.74 -60.74
C LYS A 2 -14.54 11.26 -60.09
N ARG A 3 -13.62 11.89 -60.85
CA ARG A 3 -12.41 12.55 -60.31
C ARG A 3 -12.66 13.93 -59.66
N LEU A 4 -13.80 14.56 -59.96
CA LEU A 4 -14.24 15.80 -59.30
C LEU A 4 -14.96 15.50 -57.97
N LEU A 5 -15.58 14.32 -57.87
CA LEU A 5 -16.21 13.82 -56.64
C LEU A 5 -15.17 13.44 -55.56
N TYR A 6 -14.02 12.90 -55.96
CA TYR A 6 -12.94 12.56 -55.03
C TYR A 6 -12.17 13.78 -54.51
N LEU A 7 -12.17 14.91 -55.22
CA LEU A 7 -11.53 16.16 -54.78
C LEU A 7 -12.42 16.97 -53.82
N LEU A 8 -13.75 16.78 -53.89
CA LEU A 8 -14.71 17.36 -52.96
C LEU A 8 -14.89 16.50 -51.69
N LEU A 9 -14.61 15.18 -51.77
CA LEU A 9 -14.56 14.29 -50.61
C LEU A 9 -13.27 14.44 -49.77
N LEU A 10 -12.20 15.00 -50.35
CA LEU A 10 -10.90 15.17 -49.67
C LEU A 10 -10.71 16.51 -48.96
N ILE A 11 -11.64 17.47 -49.13
CA ILE A 11 -11.56 18.81 -48.51
C ILE A 11 -12.48 18.96 -47.28
N VAL A 12 -13.33 17.97 -46.98
CA VAL A 12 -14.25 17.99 -45.82
C VAL A 12 -13.63 17.35 -44.55
N ILE A 13 -12.46 16.72 -44.63
CA ILE A 13 -11.76 16.09 -43.48
C ILE A 13 -10.59 16.98 -43.01
N ALA A 14 -10.81 18.30 -42.96
CA ALA A 14 -9.86 19.26 -42.38
C ALA A 14 -10.60 20.26 -41.49
N ALA A 15 -11.34 19.75 -40.50
CA ALA A 15 -11.78 20.55 -39.37
C ALA A 15 -10.79 20.33 -38.21
N PRO A 16 -9.96 21.31 -37.82
CA PRO A 16 -9.21 21.22 -36.58
C PRO A 16 -10.21 21.26 -35.43
N VAL A 17 -10.29 20.17 -34.66
CA VAL A 17 -10.92 20.17 -33.34
C VAL A 17 -10.07 21.10 -32.47
N VAL A 18 -10.49 22.36 -32.36
CA VAL A 18 -9.89 23.32 -31.43
C VAL A 18 -10.23 22.81 -30.02
N ALA A 19 -9.29 22.09 -29.42
CA ALA A 19 -9.30 21.77 -28.01
C ALA A 19 -9.37 23.10 -27.24
N ARG A 20 -10.52 23.40 -26.63
CA ARG A 20 -10.63 24.55 -25.73
C ARG A 20 -9.79 24.28 -24.50
N GLY A 21 -8.57 24.79 -24.49
CA GLY A 21 -7.77 24.91 -23.28
C GLY A 21 -8.55 25.72 -22.27
N GLN A 22 -8.97 25.10 -21.17
CA GLN A 22 -9.53 25.84 -20.04
C GLN A 22 -8.43 26.81 -19.56
N GLY A 23 -8.67 28.11 -19.69
CA GLY A 23 -7.66 29.12 -19.39
C GLY A 23 -7.15 28.96 -17.96
N LEU A 24 -5.84 29.17 -17.75
CA LEU A 24 -5.18 29.05 -16.45
C LEU A 24 -5.88 29.88 -15.36
N ALA A 25 -6.51 30.99 -15.72
CA ALA A 25 -7.30 31.82 -14.82
C ALA A 25 -8.56 31.11 -14.28
N VAL A 26 -9.21 30.27 -15.09
CA VAL A 26 -10.39 29.48 -14.68
C VAL A 26 -9.96 28.34 -13.76
N VAL A 27 -8.83 27.69 -14.07
CA VAL A 27 -8.24 26.65 -13.21
C VAL A 27 -7.79 27.24 -11.88
N ALA A 28 -7.18 28.43 -11.90
CA ALA A 28 -6.76 29.13 -10.69
C ALA A 28 -7.95 29.50 -9.79
N LYS A 29 -9.05 30.05 -10.36
CA LYS A 29 -10.27 30.32 -9.59
C LYS A 29 -10.89 29.05 -9.02
N LYS A 30 -10.96 27.97 -9.81
CA LYS A 30 -11.51 26.69 -9.37
C LYS A 30 -10.66 26.04 -8.27
N GLU A 31 -9.33 26.16 -8.35
CA GLU A 31 -8.42 25.69 -7.30
C GLU A 31 -8.48 26.58 -6.04
N GLU A 32 -8.70 27.89 -6.19
CA GLU A 32 -8.92 28.79 -5.06
C GLU A 32 -10.23 28.46 -4.31
N GLU A 33 -11.32 28.21 -5.04
CA GLU A 33 -12.61 27.78 -4.49
C GLU A 33 -12.50 26.43 -3.78
N ARG A 34 -11.78 25.46 -4.38
CA ARG A 34 -11.50 24.18 -3.73
C ARG A 34 -10.70 24.36 -2.43
N ARG A 35 -9.67 25.22 -2.44
CA ARG A 35 -8.87 25.52 -1.24
C ARG A 35 -9.71 26.18 -0.15
N LYS A 36 -10.67 27.04 -0.49
CA LYS A 36 -11.61 27.64 0.47
C LYS A 36 -12.54 26.57 1.07
N ALA A 37 -13.02 25.63 0.27
CA ALA A 37 -13.90 24.55 0.75
C ALA A 37 -13.17 23.52 1.65
N VAL A 38 -11.86 23.34 1.48
CA VAL A 38 -11.05 22.35 2.21
C VAL A 38 -10.50 22.89 3.54
N ARG A 39 -10.77 24.15 3.92
CA ARG A 39 -10.30 24.77 5.19
C ARG A 39 -11.01 24.25 6.46
N GLN A 40 -11.49 23.02 6.48
CA GLN A 40 -11.78 22.38 7.75
C GLN A 40 -10.47 21.77 8.26
N ALA A 41 -9.85 22.45 9.22
CA ALA A 41 -8.69 21.92 9.93
C ALA A 41 -9.10 20.59 10.57
N GLY A 42 -8.59 19.48 10.01
CA GLY A 42 -8.72 18.17 10.61
C GLY A 42 -8.05 18.15 11.98
N LYS A 43 -8.45 17.19 12.81
CA LYS A 43 -7.91 17.03 14.17
C LYS A 43 -6.40 16.82 14.09
N VAL A 44 -5.64 17.72 14.70
CA VAL A 44 -4.17 17.62 14.78
C VAL A 44 -3.85 16.66 15.92
N TYR A 45 -3.49 15.43 15.56
CA TYR A 45 -2.92 14.48 16.50
C TYR A 45 -1.45 14.84 16.72
N THR A 46 -1.13 15.20 17.94
CA THR A 46 0.22 15.52 18.41
C THR A 46 0.84 14.28 19.06
N ASN A 47 2.14 14.35 19.37
CA ASN A 47 2.85 13.28 20.07
C ASN A 47 2.23 12.97 21.46
N GLY A 48 1.45 13.89 22.04
CA GLY A 48 0.70 13.67 23.29
C GLY A 48 -0.60 12.88 23.13
N ASP A 49 -1.10 12.74 21.89
CA ASP A 49 -2.30 11.94 21.59
C ASP A 49 -1.97 10.45 21.38
N LEU A 50 -0.69 10.08 21.46
CA LEU A 50 -0.24 8.70 21.43
C LEU A 50 -0.49 8.06 22.80
N LYS A 51 -1.25 6.96 22.83
CA LYS A 51 -1.25 6.07 24.00
C LYS A 51 0.18 5.56 24.20
N ALA A 52 0.66 5.61 25.44
CA ALA A 52 1.98 5.12 25.80
C ALA A 52 2.19 3.72 25.23
N ASP A 53 3.30 3.59 24.51
CA ASP A 53 3.77 2.40 23.83
C ASP A 53 3.76 1.19 24.78
N ILE A 54 2.77 0.30 24.60
CA ILE A 54 2.66 -0.99 25.32
C ILE A 54 3.77 -1.98 24.93
N THR A 55 4.65 -1.60 24.00
CA THR A 55 5.81 -2.37 23.56
C THR A 55 7.16 -1.84 24.07
N LYS A 56 7.18 -0.85 24.97
CA LYS A 56 8.44 -0.45 25.65
C LYS A 56 8.77 -1.35 26.83
N THR A 57 9.59 -2.34 26.56
CA THR A 57 10.43 -3.02 27.57
C THR A 57 11.31 -1.97 28.28
N PRO A 58 11.27 -1.85 29.62
CA PRO A 58 12.18 -0.97 30.35
C PRO A 58 13.63 -1.47 30.21
N PRO A 59 14.64 -0.58 30.21
CA PRO A 59 16.04 -1.01 30.20
C PRO A 59 16.37 -1.75 31.51
N GLN A 60 16.81 -3.01 31.39
CA GLN A 60 17.29 -3.82 32.51
C GLN A 60 18.63 -3.29 33.03
N GLY A 61 18.63 -2.81 34.27
CA GLY A 61 19.82 -2.75 35.13
C GLY A 61 20.15 -4.14 35.70
N PRO A 62 21.34 -4.33 36.31
CA PRO A 62 21.89 -5.65 36.60
C PRO A 62 21.11 -6.45 37.65
N ALA A 63 21.09 -7.76 37.42
CA ALA A 63 20.33 -8.78 38.11
C ALA A 63 20.54 -8.85 39.63
N ALA A 64 19.43 -9.07 40.35
CA ALA A 64 19.43 -9.67 41.68
C ALA A 64 18.41 -10.83 41.69
N THR A 65 18.91 -11.99 42.12
CA THR A 65 18.27 -13.30 42.20
C THR A 65 17.11 -13.32 43.19
N ALA A 66 15.93 -13.81 42.78
CA ALA A 66 14.93 -14.38 43.69
C ALA A 66 14.04 -15.41 42.99
N VAL A 67 13.82 -16.52 43.68
CA VAL A 67 13.18 -17.79 43.27
C VAL A 67 11.65 -17.62 43.14
N PRO A 68 10.96 -18.32 42.22
CA PRO A 68 9.51 -18.15 42.02
C PRO A 68 8.66 -18.94 43.03
N PRO A 69 7.52 -18.41 43.49
CA PRO A 69 6.36 -19.21 43.82
C PRO A 69 5.38 -19.25 42.63
N ALA A 70 4.94 -20.45 42.24
CA ALA A 70 3.71 -20.66 41.49
C ALA A 70 2.54 -20.85 42.47
N PRO A 71 1.26 -20.90 42.05
CA PRO A 71 0.58 -20.40 40.85
C PRO A 71 -0.64 -19.51 41.23
N SER A 72 -1.33 -18.91 40.25
CA SER A 72 -2.80 -18.97 40.17
C SER A 72 -3.34 -18.25 38.94
N THR A 73 -3.99 -19.05 38.12
CA THR A 73 -4.86 -18.70 37.02
C THR A 73 -6.21 -18.31 37.60
N GLU A 74 -6.65 -17.06 37.47
CA GLU A 74 -8.06 -16.71 37.63
C GLU A 74 -8.36 -15.37 36.94
N VAL A 75 -9.00 -15.44 35.77
CA VAL A 75 -9.86 -14.38 35.25
C VAL A 75 -11.31 -14.85 35.45
N PRO A 76 -12.22 -14.00 35.95
CA PRO A 76 -13.52 -14.43 36.41
C PRO A 76 -14.42 -14.86 35.25
N SER A 77 -14.97 -16.07 35.41
CA SER A 77 -15.99 -16.67 34.57
C SER A 77 -17.34 -16.00 34.81
N VAL A 78 -17.92 -15.41 33.77
CA VAL A 78 -19.37 -15.13 33.72
C VAL A 78 -20.05 -16.37 33.16
N ASN A 79 -20.63 -17.16 34.06
CA ASN A 79 -21.46 -18.31 33.74
C ASN A 79 -22.80 -17.84 33.15
N LEU A 80 -23.08 -18.19 31.89
CA LEU A 80 -24.44 -18.47 31.41
C LEU A 80 -24.60 -19.99 31.32
N PRO A 81 -25.75 -20.56 31.73
CA PRO A 81 -25.89 -22.00 31.86
C PRO A 81 -26.12 -22.69 30.51
N GLY A 82 -25.39 -23.78 30.29
CA GLY A 82 -25.88 -24.92 29.52
C GLY A 82 -25.86 -24.77 27.99
N GLY A 83 -24.67 -24.92 27.41
CA GLY A 83 -24.51 -25.26 26.00
C GLY A 83 -23.13 -25.84 25.79
N LYS A 84 -23.05 -27.13 25.49
CA LYS A 84 -21.82 -27.75 25.00
C LYS A 84 -21.52 -27.07 23.67
N VAL A 85 -20.65 -26.06 23.68
CA VAL A 85 -20.10 -25.51 22.44
C VAL A 85 -19.05 -26.51 22.01
N GLU A 86 -19.48 -27.49 21.23
CA GLU A 86 -18.57 -28.09 20.26
C GLU A 86 -18.01 -26.93 19.45
N ASP A 87 -16.68 -26.78 19.44
CA ASP A 87 -15.96 -25.85 18.58
C ASP A 87 -16.24 -26.22 17.12
N GLU A 88 -17.41 -25.82 16.61
CA GLU A 88 -17.67 -25.75 15.18
C GLU A 88 -16.64 -24.76 14.62
N PRO A 89 -15.83 -25.15 13.61
CA PRO A 89 -14.92 -24.19 12.99
C PRO A 89 -15.74 -23.01 12.50
N GLU A 90 -15.41 -21.80 12.96
CA GLU A 90 -16.06 -20.56 12.52
C GLU A 90 -16.21 -20.60 10.99
N LYS A 91 -17.46 -20.59 10.51
CA LYS A 91 -17.77 -20.68 9.08
C LYS A 91 -17.26 -19.42 8.39
N LYS A 92 -16.05 -19.50 7.83
CA LYS A 92 -15.43 -18.43 7.03
C LYS A 92 -16.34 -18.10 5.85
N ASP A 93 -16.90 -16.90 5.86
CA ASP A 93 -17.89 -16.43 4.89
C ASP A 93 -17.24 -15.76 3.67
N GLN A 94 -18.08 -15.31 2.73
CA GLN A 94 -17.61 -14.59 1.53
C GLN A 94 -16.78 -13.35 1.89
N ALA A 95 -17.19 -12.60 2.91
CA ALA A 95 -16.53 -11.36 3.32
C ALA A 95 -15.11 -11.65 3.82
N TYR A 96 -14.93 -12.71 4.60
CA TYR A 96 -13.61 -13.16 5.06
C TYR A 96 -12.67 -13.44 3.88
N TRP A 97 -13.11 -14.27 2.93
CA TRP A 97 -12.25 -14.71 1.83
C TRP A 97 -11.91 -13.57 0.85
N SER A 98 -12.92 -12.78 0.46
CA SER A 98 -12.72 -11.62 -0.41
C SER A 98 -11.80 -10.58 0.23
N THR A 99 -12.04 -10.21 1.49
CA THR A 99 -11.23 -9.23 2.21
C THR A 99 -9.78 -9.68 2.33
N ARG A 100 -9.54 -10.94 2.73
CA ARG A 100 -8.18 -11.48 2.86
C ARG A 100 -7.43 -11.44 1.54
N LEU A 101 -8.05 -11.88 0.45
CA LEU A 101 -7.42 -11.89 -0.86
C LEU A 101 -7.17 -10.48 -1.41
N ASN A 102 -8.15 -9.58 -1.25
CA ASN A 102 -8.03 -8.20 -1.71
C ASN A 102 -6.98 -7.42 -0.90
N ALA A 103 -6.84 -7.69 0.40
CA ALA A 103 -5.78 -7.10 1.22
C ALA A 103 -4.39 -7.51 0.71
N THR A 104 -4.18 -8.79 0.39
CA THR A 104 -2.90 -9.27 -0.16
C THR A 104 -2.63 -8.72 -1.56
N ARG A 105 -3.65 -8.64 -2.43
CA ARG A 105 -3.53 -8.00 -3.75
C ARG A 105 -3.19 -6.52 -3.64
N ALA A 106 -3.84 -5.79 -2.74
CA ALA A 106 -3.55 -4.38 -2.51
C ALA A 106 -2.14 -4.18 -1.94
N ALA A 107 -1.66 -5.10 -1.08
CA ALA A 107 -0.27 -5.08 -0.61
C ALA A 107 0.72 -5.29 -1.75
N LEU A 108 0.48 -6.28 -2.62
CA LEU A 108 1.29 -6.51 -3.82
C LEU A 108 1.36 -5.29 -4.73
N GLU A 109 0.23 -4.62 -4.93
CA GLU A 109 0.19 -3.43 -5.78
C GLU A 109 0.97 -2.25 -5.17
N ARG A 110 0.85 -2.03 -3.85
CA ARG A 110 1.69 -1.03 -3.16
C ARG A 110 3.17 -1.35 -3.26
N SER A 111 3.55 -2.62 -3.11
CA SER A 111 4.94 -3.06 -3.27
C SER A 111 5.47 -2.78 -4.68
N ARG A 112 4.66 -3.02 -5.73
CA ARG A 112 5.02 -2.69 -7.12
C ARG A 112 5.27 -1.20 -7.32
N ILE A 113 4.33 -0.36 -6.89
CA ILE A 113 4.46 1.10 -6.98
C ILE A 113 5.73 1.57 -6.26
N PHE A 114 6.00 0.99 -5.08
CA PHE A 114 7.20 1.33 -4.33
C PHE A 114 8.50 0.86 -5.01
N ALA A 115 8.50 -0.34 -5.61
CA ALA A 115 9.62 -0.82 -6.41
C ALA A 115 9.91 0.09 -7.61
N ASP A 116 8.87 0.56 -8.31
CA ASP A 116 9.02 1.48 -9.46
C ASP A 116 9.59 2.84 -9.01
N ALA A 117 9.16 3.34 -7.86
CA ALA A 117 9.70 4.55 -7.26
C ALA A 117 11.19 4.38 -6.87
N LEU A 118 11.56 3.24 -6.29
CA LEU A 118 12.95 2.91 -5.97
C LEU A 118 13.82 2.81 -7.24
N GLN A 119 13.29 2.20 -8.30
CA GLN A 119 14.00 2.14 -9.59
C GLN A 119 14.21 3.54 -10.18
N SER A 120 13.21 4.40 -10.10
CA SER A 120 13.31 5.80 -10.54
C SER A 120 14.37 6.56 -9.72
N ARG A 121 14.40 6.36 -8.40
CA ARG A 121 15.44 6.92 -7.52
C ARG A 121 16.84 6.41 -7.89
N LEU A 122 16.99 5.11 -8.16
CA LEU A 122 18.26 4.54 -8.57
C LEU A 122 18.77 5.17 -9.87
N ASN A 123 17.89 5.37 -10.86
CA ASN A 123 18.25 6.03 -12.11
C ASN A 123 18.72 7.48 -11.87
N ALA A 124 18.03 8.23 -10.99
CA ALA A 124 18.41 9.58 -10.62
C ALA A 124 19.78 9.62 -9.92
N LEU A 125 19.99 8.77 -8.91
CA LEU A 125 21.27 8.69 -8.19
C LEU A 125 22.43 8.30 -9.11
N THR A 126 22.21 7.40 -10.06
CA THR A 126 23.23 7.05 -11.06
C THR A 126 23.59 8.24 -11.95
N ALA A 127 22.61 9.03 -12.38
CA ALA A 127 22.88 10.25 -13.14
C ALA A 127 23.67 11.28 -12.29
N ASP A 128 23.28 11.47 -11.03
CA ASP A 128 23.94 12.39 -10.13
C ASP A 128 25.40 12.00 -9.87
N ILE A 129 25.69 10.72 -9.62
CA ILE A 129 27.07 10.22 -9.40
C ILE A 129 27.97 10.52 -10.60
N VAL A 130 27.46 10.37 -11.83
CA VAL A 130 28.22 10.65 -13.06
C VAL A 130 28.45 12.16 -13.24
N SER A 131 27.51 12.99 -12.78
CA SER A 131 27.59 14.45 -12.90
C SER A 131 28.47 15.15 -11.86
N ARG A 132 28.93 14.42 -10.82
CA ARG A 132 29.65 15.00 -9.67
C ARG A 132 31.14 14.73 -9.74
N ASP A 133 31.93 15.80 -9.61
CA ASP A 133 33.41 15.74 -9.62
C ASP A 133 34.02 15.55 -8.22
N ASP A 134 33.35 16.03 -7.17
CA ASP A 134 33.84 15.94 -5.78
C ASP A 134 33.75 14.49 -5.25
N PRO A 135 34.88 13.84 -4.90
CA PRO A 135 34.89 12.47 -4.37
C PRO A 135 34.05 12.28 -3.10
N ALA A 136 34.02 13.28 -2.21
CA ALA A 136 33.28 13.18 -0.96
C ALA A 136 31.77 13.13 -1.23
N GLN A 137 31.26 13.99 -2.12
CA GLN A 137 29.85 13.98 -2.53
C GLN A 137 29.48 12.69 -3.26
N ARG A 138 30.34 12.19 -4.14
CA ARG A 138 30.12 10.90 -4.83
C ARG A 138 29.97 9.75 -3.86
N SER A 139 30.84 9.66 -2.84
CA SER A 139 30.76 8.58 -1.85
C SER A 139 29.42 8.55 -1.09
N GLN A 140 28.85 9.72 -0.79
CA GLN A 140 27.54 9.82 -0.14
C GLN A 140 26.42 9.35 -1.07
N LEU A 141 26.44 9.76 -2.34
CA LEU A 141 25.47 9.32 -3.34
C LEU A 141 25.57 7.80 -3.59
N GLU A 142 26.77 7.23 -3.58
CA GLU A 142 26.96 5.78 -3.70
C GLU A 142 26.38 5.03 -2.50
N LEU A 143 26.52 5.56 -1.29
CA LEU A 143 25.90 4.99 -0.10
C LEU A 143 24.37 5.04 -0.20
N GLU A 144 23.80 6.15 -0.67
CA GLU A 144 22.36 6.24 -0.94
C GLU A 144 21.90 5.26 -2.00
N ARG A 145 22.68 5.09 -3.08
CA ARG A 145 22.39 4.10 -4.12
C ARG A 145 22.37 2.69 -3.56
N GLN A 146 23.37 2.34 -2.74
CA GLN A 146 23.44 1.03 -2.09
C GLN A 146 22.22 0.77 -1.18
N ARG A 147 21.79 1.78 -0.42
CA ARG A 147 20.55 1.69 0.40
C ARG A 147 19.31 1.49 -0.47
N ALA A 148 19.18 2.23 -1.57
CA ALA A 148 18.06 2.08 -2.48
C ALA A 148 18.03 0.70 -3.18
N VAL A 149 19.20 0.13 -3.51
CA VAL A 149 19.31 -1.25 -4.02
C VAL A 149 18.86 -2.26 -2.97
N ALA A 150 19.38 -2.15 -1.74
CA ALA A 150 19.01 -3.06 -0.66
C ALA A 150 17.50 -3.02 -0.36
N GLU A 151 16.90 -1.84 -0.38
CA GLU A 151 15.46 -1.68 -0.21
C GLU A 151 14.67 -2.28 -1.39
N LEU A 152 15.13 -2.08 -2.62
CA LEU A 152 14.50 -2.69 -3.79
C LEU A 152 14.53 -4.22 -3.72
N ASP A 153 15.64 -4.80 -3.27
CA ASP A 153 15.75 -6.25 -3.09
C ASP A 153 14.88 -6.79 -1.95
N ARG A 154 14.69 -6.00 -0.88
CA ARG A 154 13.70 -6.30 0.17
C ARG A 154 12.28 -6.32 -0.41
N VAL A 155 11.91 -5.29 -1.17
CA VAL A 155 10.57 -5.16 -1.76
C VAL A 155 10.30 -6.25 -2.78
N LYS A 156 11.30 -6.64 -3.60
CA LYS A 156 11.17 -7.78 -4.52
C LYS A 156 10.88 -9.10 -3.81
N ARG A 157 11.52 -9.34 -2.66
CA ARG A 157 11.21 -10.52 -1.82
C ARG A 157 9.79 -10.44 -1.28
N GLU A 158 9.38 -9.28 -0.78
CA GLU A 158 8.01 -9.05 -0.31
C GLU A 158 6.97 -9.28 -1.42
N MET A 159 7.23 -8.85 -2.66
CA MET A 159 6.37 -9.12 -3.81
C MET A 159 6.26 -10.62 -4.12
N ALA A 160 7.36 -11.36 -4.02
CA ALA A 160 7.36 -12.81 -4.22
C ALA A 160 6.54 -13.53 -3.13
N GLU A 161 6.69 -13.10 -1.88
CA GLU A 161 5.92 -13.60 -0.73
C GLU A 161 4.43 -13.29 -0.88
N GLN A 162 4.06 -12.06 -1.26
CA GLN A 162 2.67 -11.66 -1.49
C GLN A 162 2.05 -12.42 -2.67
N THR A 163 2.82 -12.66 -3.74
CA THR A 163 2.38 -13.47 -4.89
C THR A 163 2.11 -14.91 -4.46
N LYS A 164 3.01 -15.50 -3.66
CA LYS A 164 2.80 -16.83 -3.09
C LYS A 164 1.57 -16.86 -2.19
N ALA A 165 1.42 -15.87 -1.30
CA ALA A 165 0.30 -15.78 -0.37
C ALA A 165 -1.06 -15.67 -1.10
N ILE A 166 -1.12 -15.00 -2.25
CA ILE A 166 -2.31 -15.00 -3.12
C ILE A 166 -2.65 -16.43 -3.56
N GLY A 167 -1.67 -17.17 -4.08
CA GLY A 167 -1.86 -18.57 -4.49
C GLY A 167 -2.27 -19.48 -3.33
N ASP A 168 -1.64 -19.30 -2.16
CA ASP A 168 -1.97 -20.06 -0.94
C ASP A 168 -3.41 -19.77 -0.47
N ILE A 169 -3.86 -18.52 -0.51
CA ILE A 169 -5.25 -18.14 -0.18
C ILE A 169 -6.24 -18.78 -1.16
N GLU A 170 -5.94 -18.78 -2.46
CA GLU A 170 -6.78 -19.39 -3.49
C GLU A 170 -6.86 -20.92 -3.33
N GLU A 171 -5.75 -21.55 -2.95
CA GLU A 171 -5.69 -22.99 -2.64
C GLU A 171 -6.49 -23.33 -1.38
N GLU A 172 -6.31 -22.56 -0.31
CA GLU A 172 -7.08 -22.69 0.93
C GLU A 172 -8.58 -22.54 0.69
N ALA A 173 -8.98 -21.53 -0.09
CA ALA A 173 -10.37 -21.30 -0.46
C ALA A 173 -10.94 -22.49 -1.26
N ARG A 174 -10.17 -23.05 -2.20
CA ARG A 174 -10.58 -24.23 -2.97
C ARG A 174 -10.78 -25.46 -2.08
N LYS A 175 -9.86 -25.70 -1.14
CA LYS A 175 -9.95 -26.80 -0.16
C LYS A 175 -11.14 -26.64 0.78
N ALA A 176 -11.50 -25.40 1.10
CA ALA A 176 -12.67 -25.06 1.90
C ALA A 176 -13.99 -25.06 1.10
N GLY A 177 -13.97 -25.42 -0.19
CA GLY A 177 -15.18 -25.46 -1.02
C GLY A 177 -15.76 -24.09 -1.37
N VAL A 178 -14.96 -23.03 -1.25
CA VAL A 178 -15.39 -21.66 -1.50
C VAL A 178 -15.66 -21.46 -3.00
N PRO A 179 -16.85 -20.94 -3.39
CA PRO A 179 -17.13 -20.63 -4.78
C PRO A 179 -16.13 -19.63 -5.37
N PRO A 180 -15.59 -19.83 -6.59
CA PRO A 180 -14.62 -18.90 -7.21
C PRO A 180 -15.14 -17.47 -7.41
N GLY A 181 -16.46 -17.26 -7.40
CA GLY A 181 -17.07 -15.93 -7.45
C GLY A 181 -16.86 -15.10 -6.18
N TRP A 182 -16.71 -15.76 -5.03
CA TRP A 182 -16.51 -15.08 -3.74
C TRP A 182 -15.16 -14.37 -3.67
N LEU A 183 -14.14 -14.88 -4.36
CA LEU A 183 -12.78 -14.33 -4.40
C LEU A 183 -12.61 -13.10 -5.32
N ARG A 184 -13.65 -12.74 -6.08
CA ARG A 184 -13.63 -11.60 -7.03
C ARG A 184 -14.50 -10.42 -6.60
N ALA A 185 -15.40 -10.64 -5.63
CA ALA A 185 -16.29 -9.61 -5.15
C ALA A 185 -15.56 -8.72 -4.15
N GLY A 186 -15.05 -7.58 -4.61
CA GLY A 186 -14.55 -6.49 -3.76
C GLY A 186 -13.77 -5.46 -4.56
#